data_AF-A0A087L0F6-F1
#
_entry.id   AF-A0A087L0F6-F1
#
_cell.length_a   1.000
_cell.length_b   1.000
_cell.length_c   1.000
_cell.angle_alpha   90.00
_cell.angle_beta   90.00
_cell.angle_gamma   90.00
#
_symmetry.space_group_name_H-M   'P 1'
#
loop_
_entity.id
_entity.type
_entity.pdbx_description
1 polymer ?
#
loop_
_entity_poly.entity_id
_entity_poly.type
_entity_poly.pdbx_seq_one_letter_code
_entity_poly.pdbx_strand_id
1 'polypeptide(L)' 'MDLYNILKIRFGSDSAIGRAFPRRGKPRSPQAVGKWKIRGVPEDVAILSHLDESIPYEHPSMPPAALKSTEE' A
#
# COMPACT_ATOMS: atom_id res chain seq x y z
N MET A 1 6.95 7.18 9.21
CA MET A 1 6.31 7.83 8.02
C MET A 1 5.06 7.01 7.72
N ASP A 2 3.89 7.64 7.57
CA ASP A 2 2.62 6.92 7.42
C ASP A 2 2.50 6.33 6.00
N LEU A 3 2.06 5.07 5.86
CA LEU A 3 1.93 4.39 4.57
C LEU A 3 1.12 5.22 3.55
N TYR A 4 0.03 5.85 4.00
CA TYR A 4 -0.78 6.69 3.14
C TYR A 4 0.05 7.83 2.49
N ASN A 5 0.95 8.46 3.25
CA ASN A 5 1.78 9.54 2.72
C ASN A 5 2.82 9.04 1.71
N ILE A 6 3.39 7.85 1.94
CA ILE A 6 4.32 7.21 0.99
C ILE A 6 3.60 6.96 -0.33
N LEU A 7 2.40 6.35 -0.27
CA LEU A 7 1.56 6.11 -1.44
C LEU A 7 1.17 7.43 -2.12
N LYS A 8 0.87 8.48 -1.35
CA LYS A 8 0.51 9.79 -1.88
C LYS A 8 1.66 10.46 -2.63
N ILE A 9 2.88 10.37 -2.11
CA ILE A 9 4.08 10.89 -2.79
C ILE A 9 4.35 10.09 -4.06
N ARG A 10 4.20 8.76 -4.02
CA ARG A 10 4.48 7.87 -5.17
C ARG A 10 3.47 8.01 -6.31
N PHE A 11 2.17 8.00 -6.00
CA PHE A 11 1.09 8.00 -6.97
C PHE A 11 0.52 9.40 -7.27
N GLY A 12 0.86 10.40 -6.46
CA GLY A 12 0.45 11.81 -6.60
C GLY A 12 -1.00 12.12 -6.21
N SER A 13 -1.95 11.20 -6.39
CA SER A 13 -3.38 11.46 -6.13
C SER A 13 -4.12 10.25 -5.51
N ASP A 14 -5.21 10.52 -4.81
CA ASP A 14 -6.01 9.47 -4.15
C ASP A 14 -6.69 8.56 -5.18
N SER A 15 -7.05 9.13 -6.34
CA SER A 15 -7.59 8.40 -7.48
C SER A 15 -6.57 7.42 -8.07
N ALA A 16 -5.31 7.83 -8.17
CA ALA A 16 -4.24 6.97 -8.68
C ALA A 16 -3.94 5.81 -7.72
N ILE A 17 -3.85 6.11 -6.41
CA ILE A 17 -3.73 5.07 -5.37
C ILE A 17 -4.91 4.09 -5.46
N GLY A 18 -6.14 4.59 -5.58
CA GLY A 18 -7.31 3.73 -5.65
C GLY A 18 -7.35 2.81 -6.88
N ARG A 19 -6.72 3.23 -7.99
CA ARG A 19 -6.54 2.41 -9.20
C ARG A 19 -5.42 1.39 -9.05
N ALA A 20 -4.33 1.76 -8.38
CA ALA A 20 -3.20 0.86 -8.12
C ALA A 20 -3.56 -0.26 -7.12
N PHE A 21 -4.42 0.04 -6.16
CA PHE A 21 -4.89 -0.92 -5.15
C PHE A 21 -6.39 -1.20 -5.26
N PRO A 22 -6.82 -1.92 -6.31
CA PRO A 22 -8.22 -2.29 -6.50
C PRO A 22 -8.66 -3.31 -5.44
N ARG A 23 -9.91 -3.22 -5.01
CA ARG A 23 -10.54 -4.22 -4.13
C ARG A 23 -11.44 -5.10 -4.98
N ARG A 24 -11.14 -6.40 -5.05
CA ARG A 24 -11.88 -7.38 -5.89
C ARG A 24 -11.98 -6.95 -7.36
N GLY A 25 -10.87 -6.47 -7.94
CA GLY A 25 -10.83 -6.02 -9.34
C GLY A 25 -11.49 -4.66 -9.60
N LYS A 26 -12.07 -4.00 -8.59
CA LYS A 26 -12.67 -2.66 -8.73
C LYS A 26 -11.78 -1.60 -8.09
N PRO A 27 -11.44 -0.50 -8.80
CA PRO A 27 -10.66 0.58 -8.22
C PRO A 27 -11.39 1.19 -7.02
N ARG A 28 -10.64 1.53 -5.98
CA ARG A 28 -11.17 2.22 -4.81
C ARG A 28 -11.49 3.67 -5.16
N SER A 29 -12.57 4.19 -4.58
CA SER A 29 -12.93 5.60 -4.74
C SER A 29 -11.88 6.50 -4.06
N PRO A 30 -11.51 7.64 -4.67
CA PRO A 30 -10.57 8.58 -4.06
C PRO A 30 -11.03 9.07 -2.68
N GLN A 31 -12.33 9.19 -2.46
CA GLN A 31 -12.87 9.54 -1.14
C GLN A 31 -12.60 8.46 -0.07
N ALA A 32 -12.59 7.18 -0.47
CA ALA A 32 -12.27 6.08 0.44
C ALA A 32 -10.78 6.06 0.78
N VAL A 33 -9.93 6.33 -0.21
CA VAL A 33 -8.48 6.45 -0.01
C VAL A 33 -8.12 7.64 0.87
N GLY A 34 -8.75 8.80 0.69
CA GLY A 34 -8.53 9.97 1.54
C GLY A 34 -8.84 9.72 3.02
N LYS A 35 -9.76 8.79 3.32
CA LYS A 35 -10.06 8.39 4.72
C LYS A 35 -8.92 7.59 5.37
N TRP A 36 -8.00 7.01 4.60
CA TRP A 36 -6.87 6.25 5.14
C TRP A 36 -5.91 7.12 5.95
N LYS A 37 -5.82 8.42 5.64
CA LYS A 37 -5.04 9.39 6.42
C LYS A 37 -5.44 9.42 7.89
N ILE A 38 -6.71 9.16 8.20
CA ILE A 38 -7.27 9.24 9.56
C ILE A 38 -7.52 7.82 10.13
N ARG A 39 -8.01 6.91 9.29
CA ARG A 39 -8.43 5.56 9.72
C ARG A 39 -7.33 4.51 9.59
N GLY A 40 -6.17 4.85 9.04
CA GLY A 40 -5.15 3.90 8.64
C GLY A 40 -5.43 3.28 7.27
N VAL A 41 -4.35 2.85 6.63
CA VAL A 41 -4.40 2.09 5.38
C VAL A 41 -4.84 0.65 5.70
N PRO A 42 -5.77 0.06 4.95
CA PRO A 42 -6.23 -1.30 5.22
C PRO A 42 -5.11 -2.33 4.99
N GLU A 43 -5.16 -3.41 5.74
CA GLU A 43 -4.09 -4.42 5.80
C GLU A 43 -3.79 -5.07 4.45
N ASP A 44 -4.80 -5.29 3.61
CA ASP A 44 -4.59 -5.82 2.24
C ASP A 44 -3.69 -4.90 1.40
N VAL A 45 -3.83 -3.59 1.56
CA VAL A 45 -3.02 -2.60 0.86
C VAL A 45 -1.63 -2.52 1.48
N ALA A 46 -1.55 -2.62 2.81
CA ALA A 46 -0.27 -2.60 3.52
C ALA A 46 0.61 -3.79 3.13
N ILE A 47 0.03 -4.98 3.01
CA ILE A 47 0.72 -6.18 2.50
C ILE A 47 1.14 -5.98 1.05
N LEU A 48 0.24 -5.53 0.17
CA LEU A 48 0.58 -5.28 -1.24
C LEU A 48 1.70 -4.23 -1.38
N SER A 49 1.68 -3.20 -0.52
CA SER A 49 2.71 -2.17 -0.50
C SER A 49 4.05 -2.68 0.00
N HIS A 50 4.05 -3.62 0.95
CA HIS A 50 5.26 -4.30 1.44
C HIS A 50 5.87 -5.22 0.38
N LEU A 51 5.03 -5.83 -0.46
CA LEU A 51 5.49 -6.70 -1.55
C LEU A 51 6.04 -5.92 -2.76
N ASP A 52 5.73 -4.62 -2.87
CA ASP A 52 6.21 -3.77 -3.95
C ASP A 52 7.51 -3.08 -3.53
N GLU A 53 8.64 -3.56 -4.08
CA GLU A 53 9.98 -3.02 -3.80
C GLU A 53 10.13 -1.53 -4.18
N SER A 54 9.24 -0.99 -5.01
CA SER A 54 9.22 0.44 -5.35
C SER A 54 8.61 1.32 -4.25
N ILE A 55 7.94 0.73 -3.27
CA ILE A 55 7.29 1.43 -2.17
C ILE A 55 8.15 1.19 -0.92
N PRO A 56 8.79 2.24 -0.35
CA PRO A 56 9.65 2.10 0.83
C PRO A 56 8.79 1.94 2.10
N TYR A 57 8.05 0.84 2.20
CA TYR A 57 7.18 0.50 3.31
C TYR A 57 7.47 -0.91 3.81
N GLU A 58 7.74 -1.02 5.11
CA GLU A 58 7.89 -2.29 5.80
C GLU A 58 6.67 -2.53 6.70
N HIS A 59 6.01 -3.66 6.50
CA HIS A 59 4.89 -4.06 7.32
C HIS A 59 5.38 -4.59 8.68
N PRO A 60 4.94 -4.03 9.81
CA PRO A 60 5.50 -4.34 11.14
C PRO A 60 5.35 -5.80 11.58
N SER A 61 4.39 -6.53 10.98
CA SER A 61 4.11 -7.94 11.28
C SER A 61 4.58 -8.91 10.19
N MET A 62 5.28 -8.44 9.15
CA MET A 62 5.87 -9.32 8.13
C MET A 62 7.39 -9.20 8.09
N PRO A 63 8.10 -10.30 7.80
CA PRO A 63 9.54 -10.21 7.52
C PRO A 63 9.76 -9.31 6.30
N PRO A 64 10.91 -8.61 6.21
CA PRO A 64 11.25 -7.77 5.07
C PRO A 64 11.04 -8.55 3.77
N ALA A 65 10.36 -7.96 2.78
CA ALA A 65 10.01 -8.65 1.53
C ALA A 65 11.23 -9.25 0.80
N ALA A 66 12.42 -8.71 1.07
CA ALA A 66 13.71 -9.19 0.58
C ALA A 66 14.14 -10.60 1.08
N LEU A 67 13.45 -11.21 2.04
CA LEU A 67 13.76 -12.56 2.56
C LEU A 67 13.11 -13.71 1.76
N LYS A 68 12.54 -13.47 0.57
CA LYS A 68 11.87 -14.52 -0.23
C LYS A 68 12.73 -15.26 -1.26
N SER A 69 14.04 -15.05 -1.28
CA SER A 69 14.93 -15.79 -2.17
C SER A 69 16.04 -16.45 -1.36
N THR A 70 15.79 -17.66 -0.86
CA THR A 70 16.72 -18.80 -0.69
C THR A 70 16.19 -19.66 0.45
N GLU A 71 15.43 -20.69 0.11
CA GLU A 71 15.48 -21.98 0.80
C GLU A 71 14.91 -22.99 -0.22
N GLU A 72 15.85 -23.46 -1.06
CA GLU A 72 15.76 -24.68 -1.88
C GLU A 72 16.13 -25.88 -1.01
#